data_AF-A0A442SS05-F1
#
_entry.id   AF-A0A442SS05-F1
#
_cell.length_a   1.000
_cell.length_b   1.000
_cell.length_c   1.000
_cell.angle_alpha   90.00
_cell.angle_beta   90.00
_cell.angle_gamma   90.00
#
_symmetry.space_group_name_H-M   'P 1'
#
loop_
_entity.id
_entity.type
_entity.pdbx_description
1 polymer ?
#
loop_
_entity_poly.entity_id
_entity_poly.type
_entity_poly.pdbx_seq_one_letter_code
_entity_poly.pdbx_strand_id
1 'polypeptide(L)'
;MKRSLMETWPQKLITAGFLSEARERAERAVAVSGHHQNVVAALSTAAEAEDAENKTTDELRVKASKKQSFMKKLGEASLATEAFDIRGQWQTGECSLLITSREAGTFEGAGEYEEESRGLTGLGGLFGTKISKVVRVTVRLRQLGNAFEGTITKNSESGGSVTVLGILAAPQQERPLVLYFDDETRLLGRVHNYHYEDVTWTRLASMEPQAKVLSSQ
;
A
#
# COMPACT_ATOMS: atom_id res chain seq x y z
N MET A 1 39.64 -30.10 -28.41
CA MET A 1 38.27 -30.20 -27.84
C MET A 1 38.06 -29.50 -26.50
N LYS A 2 39.10 -29.31 -25.63
CA LYS A 2 38.95 -28.63 -24.32
C LYS A 2 38.72 -27.09 -24.37
N ARG A 3 39.12 -26.38 -25.43
CA ARG A 3 38.99 -24.90 -25.53
C ARG A 3 37.54 -24.40 -25.63
N SER A 4 36.73 -25.01 -26.51
CA SER A 4 35.32 -24.62 -26.74
C SER A 4 34.42 -24.76 -25.51
N LEU A 5 34.71 -25.71 -24.61
CA LEU A 5 34.00 -25.83 -23.34
C LEU A 5 34.38 -24.65 -22.43
N MET A 6 35.65 -24.34 -22.22
CA MET A 6 36.04 -23.21 -21.36
C MET A 6 35.39 -21.86 -21.78
N GLU A 7 35.11 -21.68 -23.07
CA GLU A 7 34.57 -20.45 -23.65
C GLU A 7 33.05 -20.25 -23.45
N THR A 8 32.27 -21.32 -23.20
CA THR A 8 30.79 -21.26 -23.12
C THR A 8 30.23 -21.48 -21.72
N TRP A 9 31.07 -21.90 -20.77
CA TRP A 9 30.65 -22.24 -19.41
C TRP A 9 30.29 -21.05 -18.53
N PRO A 10 31.02 -19.91 -18.57
CA PRO A 10 30.64 -18.73 -17.81
C PRO A 10 29.19 -18.30 -18.10
N GLN A 11 28.79 -18.33 -19.38
CA GLN A 11 27.43 -17.97 -19.78
C GLN A 11 26.37 -18.92 -19.20
N LYS A 12 26.66 -20.23 -19.17
CA LYS A 12 25.75 -21.24 -18.59
C LYS A 12 25.59 -21.06 -17.08
N LEU A 13 26.66 -20.67 -16.38
CA LEU A 13 26.63 -20.42 -14.94
C LEU A 13 25.82 -19.16 -14.61
N ILE A 14 25.95 -18.11 -15.43
CA ILE A 14 25.14 -16.88 -15.29
C ILE A 14 23.65 -17.21 -15.46
N THR A 15 23.28 -17.94 -16.52
CA THR A 15 21.88 -18.33 -16.75
C THR A 15 21.32 -19.22 -15.63
N ALA A 16 22.17 -19.99 -14.96
CA ALA A 16 21.79 -20.84 -13.84
C ALA A 16 21.79 -20.11 -12.48
N GLY A 17 22.15 -18.82 -12.43
CA GLY A 17 22.20 -18.02 -11.19
C GLY A 17 23.48 -18.18 -10.35
N PHE A 18 24.49 -18.90 -10.85
CA PHE A 18 25.78 -19.08 -10.16
C PHE A 18 26.75 -17.94 -10.48
N LEU A 19 26.37 -16.70 -10.17
CA LEU A 19 27.11 -15.49 -10.57
C LEU A 19 28.54 -15.43 -10.02
N SER A 20 28.74 -15.75 -8.74
CA SER A 20 30.08 -15.76 -8.11
C SER A 20 31.01 -16.78 -8.77
N GLU A 21 30.49 -17.98 -9.08
CA GLU A 21 31.27 -19.03 -9.75
C GLU A 21 31.54 -18.70 -11.23
N ALA A 22 30.58 -18.05 -11.91
CA ALA A 22 30.74 -17.57 -13.26
C ALA A 22 31.85 -16.53 -13.36
N ARG A 23 31.85 -15.56 -12.43
CA ARG A 23 32.85 -14.50 -12.33
C ARG A 23 34.24 -15.07 -12.07
N GLU A 24 34.40 -15.91 -11.05
CA GLU A 24 35.69 -16.51 -10.70
C GLU A 24 36.28 -17.34 -11.86
N ARG A 25 35.43 -18.05 -12.62
CA ARG A 25 35.86 -18.79 -13.81
C ARG A 25 36.20 -17.89 -14.98
N ALA A 26 35.45 -16.82 -15.20
CA ALA A 26 35.71 -15.88 -16.28
C ALA A 26 36.98 -15.04 -16.00
N GLU A 27 37.23 -14.62 -14.76
CA GLU A 27 38.46 -13.93 -14.34
C GLU A 27 39.70 -14.81 -14.59
N ARG A 28 39.63 -16.10 -14.22
CA ARG A 28 40.69 -17.07 -14.53
C ARG A 28 40.91 -17.27 -16.02
N ALA A 29 39.85 -17.22 -16.83
CA ALA A 29 39.94 -17.40 -18.27
C ALA A 29 40.49 -16.16 -19.00
N VAL A 30 40.27 -14.94 -18.50
CA VAL A 30 40.86 -13.71 -19.06
C VAL A 30 42.39 -13.67 -18.89
N ALA A 31 42.90 -14.25 -17.80
CA ALA A 31 44.35 -14.33 -17.55
C ALA A 31 45.12 -15.22 -18.56
N VAL A 32 44.42 -16.01 -19.40
CA VAL A 32 45.03 -16.84 -20.44
C VAL A 32 45.23 -16.03 -21.72
N SER A 33 46.44 -16.08 -22.29
CA SER A 33 46.76 -15.42 -23.56
C SER A 33 45.91 -15.98 -24.71
N GLY A 34 45.25 -15.10 -25.47
CA GLY A 34 44.37 -15.49 -26.57
C GLY A 34 42.96 -15.93 -26.13
N HIS A 35 42.47 -15.43 -24.99
CA HIS A 35 41.11 -15.67 -24.53
C HIS A 35 40.07 -15.18 -25.54
N HIS A 36 38.95 -15.89 -25.62
CA HIS A 36 37.85 -15.54 -26.51
C HIS A 36 37.13 -14.29 -26.00
N GLN A 37 36.62 -13.46 -26.91
CA GLN A 37 35.80 -12.27 -26.59
C GLN A 37 34.58 -12.60 -25.71
N ASN A 38 34.12 -13.85 -25.72
CA ASN A 38 32.95 -14.31 -24.95
C ASN A 38 33.24 -14.35 -23.45
N VAL A 39 34.50 -14.52 -23.07
CA VAL A 39 34.92 -14.49 -21.67
C VAL A 39 34.81 -13.08 -21.11
N VAL A 40 35.21 -12.08 -21.90
CA VAL A 40 35.07 -10.65 -21.55
C VAL A 40 33.59 -10.26 -21.49
N ALA A 41 32.78 -10.69 -22.46
CA ALA A 41 31.33 -10.47 -22.45
C ALA A 41 30.64 -11.13 -21.25
N ALA A 42 31.07 -12.34 -20.85
CA ALA A 42 30.54 -13.03 -19.69
C ALA A 42 30.87 -12.30 -18.37
N LEU A 43 32.06 -11.67 -18.25
CA LEU A 43 32.37 -10.84 -17.08
C LEU A 43 31.45 -9.62 -16.97
N SER A 44 31.22 -8.91 -18.08
CA SER A 44 30.28 -7.78 -18.10
C SER A 44 28.88 -8.23 -17.72
N THR A 45 28.39 -9.31 -18.35
CA THR A 45 27.06 -9.88 -18.07
C THR A 45 26.93 -10.32 -16.61
N ALA A 46 27.97 -10.94 -16.03
CA ALA A 46 27.95 -11.37 -14.64
C ALA A 46 27.90 -10.18 -13.68
N ALA A 47 28.66 -9.12 -13.95
CA ALA A 47 28.64 -7.90 -13.14
C ALA A 47 27.28 -7.17 -13.23
N GLU A 48 26.72 -7.05 -14.44
CA GLU A 48 25.37 -6.46 -14.63
C GLU A 48 24.28 -7.26 -13.92
N ALA A 49 24.37 -8.60 -13.95
CA ALA A 49 23.44 -9.48 -13.24
C ALA A 49 23.58 -9.35 -11.71
N GLU A 50 24.82 -9.25 -11.20
CA GLU A 50 25.12 -9.06 -9.78
C GLU A 50 24.56 -7.71 -9.28
N ASP A 51 24.77 -6.63 -10.04
CA ASP A 51 24.22 -5.31 -9.73
C ASP A 51 22.69 -5.31 -9.74
N ALA A 52 22.07 -5.98 -10.71
CA ALA A 52 20.62 -6.10 -10.79
C ALA A 52 20.02 -6.90 -9.62
N GLU A 53 20.68 -7.99 -9.21
CA GLU A 53 20.28 -8.80 -8.06
C GLU A 53 20.44 -8.04 -6.75
N ASN A 54 21.56 -7.33 -6.57
CA ASN A 54 21.82 -6.50 -5.39
C ASN A 54 20.76 -5.40 -5.27
N LYS A 55 20.47 -4.68 -6.36
CA LYS A 55 19.42 -3.66 -6.39
C LYS A 55 18.06 -4.24 -6.01
N THR A 56 17.70 -5.40 -6.57
CA THR A 56 16.43 -6.06 -6.27
C THR A 56 16.35 -6.47 -4.80
N THR A 57 17.43 -7.05 -4.28
CA THR A 57 17.57 -7.43 -2.87
C THR A 57 17.42 -6.23 -1.95
N ASP A 58 18.06 -5.11 -2.26
CA ASP A 58 17.97 -3.88 -1.47
C ASP A 58 16.55 -3.29 -1.49
N GLU A 59 15.92 -3.23 -2.66
CA GLU A 59 14.53 -2.78 -2.79
C GLU A 59 13.57 -3.66 -1.97
N LEU A 60 13.75 -4.98 -2.00
CA LEU A 60 12.98 -5.93 -1.20
C LEU A 60 13.25 -5.76 0.30
N ARG A 61 14.52 -5.56 0.68
CA ARG A 61 14.91 -5.33 2.08
C ARG A 61 14.26 -4.07 2.63
N VAL A 62 14.27 -2.98 1.87
CA VAL A 62 13.61 -1.72 2.27
C VAL A 62 12.11 -1.92 2.43
N LYS A 63 11.45 -2.59 1.47
CA LYS A 63 10.01 -2.92 1.57
C LYS A 63 9.69 -3.78 2.79
N ALA A 64 10.49 -4.82 3.03
CA ALA A 64 10.34 -5.71 4.18
C ALA A 64 10.53 -4.96 5.51
N SER A 65 11.55 -4.10 5.61
CA SER A 65 11.81 -3.28 6.79
C SER A 65 10.65 -2.34 7.11
N LYS A 66 10.05 -1.70 6.09
CA LYS A 66 8.87 -0.84 6.26
C LYS A 66 7.66 -1.64 6.75
N LYS A 67 7.44 -2.85 6.20
CA LYS A 67 6.35 -3.73 6.64
C LYS A 67 6.55 -4.18 8.10
N GLN A 68 7.77 -4.61 8.44
CA GLN A 68 8.13 -5.03 9.79
C GLN A 68 7.92 -3.90 10.81
N SER A 69 8.43 -2.69 10.51
CA SER A 69 8.28 -1.53 11.39
C SER A 69 6.81 -1.18 11.62
N PHE A 70 5.99 -1.22 10.58
CA PHE A 70 4.55 -0.97 10.70
C PHE A 70 3.86 -2.02 11.59
N MET A 71 4.10 -3.32 11.33
CA MET A 71 3.48 -4.40 12.09
C MET A 71 3.91 -4.38 13.55
N LYS A 72 5.17 -4.03 13.84
CA LYS A 72 5.66 -3.85 15.20
C LYS A 72 4.89 -2.75 15.93
N LYS A 73 4.79 -1.55 15.35
CA LYS A 73 4.05 -0.43 15.94
C LYS A 73 2.56 -0.75 16.13
N LEU A 74 1.93 -1.37 15.14
CA LEU A 74 0.54 -1.80 15.22
C LEU A 74 0.31 -2.80 16.37
N GLY A 75 1.22 -3.77 16.53
CA GLY A 75 1.18 -4.74 17.62
C GLY A 75 1.44 -4.11 19.00
N GLU A 76 2.38 -3.18 19.10
CA GLU A 76 2.63 -2.43 20.34
C GLU A 76 1.40 -1.60 20.74
N ALA A 77 0.78 -0.91 19.79
CA ALA A 77 -0.43 -0.14 20.02
C ALA A 77 -1.63 -1.03 20.39
N SER A 78 -1.75 -2.23 19.80
CA SER A 78 -2.87 -3.13 20.10
C SER A 78 -2.83 -3.73 21.51
N LEU A 79 -1.63 -3.80 22.11
CA LEU A 79 -1.40 -4.28 23.46
C LEU A 79 -1.43 -3.17 24.53
N ALA A 80 -1.61 -1.90 24.12
CA ALA A 80 -1.69 -0.78 25.05
C ALA A 80 -2.89 -0.95 26.01
N THR A 81 -2.64 -0.77 27.31
CA THR A 81 -3.66 -0.91 28.36
C THR A 81 -4.56 0.31 28.48
N GLU A 82 -4.02 1.49 28.21
CA GLU A 82 -4.78 2.73 28.11
C GLU A 82 -5.24 2.92 26.67
N ALA A 83 -6.54 3.14 26.49
CA ALA A 83 -7.19 3.30 25.20
C ALA A 83 -7.58 4.76 24.98
N PHE A 84 -6.98 5.40 23.98
CA PHE A 84 -7.38 6.74 23.57
C PHE A 84 -8.75 6.71 22.87
N ASP A 85 -9.51 7.77 23.07
CA ASP A 85 -10.82 7.93 22.45
C ASP A 85 -10.69 8.46 21.02
N ILE A 86 -11.20 7.71 20.04
CA ILE A 86 -11.19 8.08 18.63
C ILE A 86 -12.37 8.98 18.23
N ARG A 87 -13.35 9.24 19.11
CA ARG A 87 -14.51 10.08 18.76
C ARG A 87 -14.11 11.51 18.40
N GLY A 88 -14.86 12.08 17.46
CA GLY A 88 -14.68 13.45 16.98
C GLY A 88 -14.38 13.52 15.50
N GLN A 89 -13.92 14.69 15.06
CA GLN A 89 -13.67 14.98 13.66
C GLN A 89 -12.21 14.72 13.30
N TRP A 90 -12.00 13.99 12.21
CA TRP A 90 -10.69 13.58 11.72
C TRP A 90 -10.53 13.96 10.25
N GLN A 91 -9.47 14.69 9.93
CA GLN A 91 -9.05 14.93 8.56
C GLN A 91 -8.35 13.71 8.01
N THR A 92 -8.88 13.15 6.92
CA THR A 92 -8.23 12.10 6.12
C THR A 92 -7.57 12.71 4.88
N GLY A 93 -6.98 11.89 4.01
CA GLY A 93 -6.45 12.37 2.73
C GLY A 93 -7.51 12.95 1.79
N GLU A 94 -8.79 12.64 1.99
CA GLU A 94 -9.87 12.96 1.02
C GLU A 94 -10.95 13.85 1.62
N CYS A 95 -11.37 13.56 2.86
CA CYS A 95 -12.43 14.30 3.53
C CYS A 95 -12.24 14.35 5.04
N SER A 96 -13.02 15.20 5.70
CA SER A 96 -13.20 15.11 7.15
C SER A 96 -14.21 14.01 7.48
N LEU A 97 -13.84 13.08 8.35
CA LEU A 97 -14.72 12.07 8.93
C LEU A 97 -15.18 12.51 10.32
N LEU A 98 -16.47 12.44 10.59
CA LEU A 98 -16.99 12.51 11.96
C LEU A 98 -17.14 11.08 12.50
N ILE A 99 -16.34 10.73 13.51
CA ILE A 99 -16.34 9.40 14.14
C ILE A 99 -17.16 9.44 15.44
N THR A 100 -18.09 8.50 15.54
CA THR A 100 -18.99 8.31 16.69
C THR A 100 -18.89 6.89 17.22
N SER A 101 -19.16 6.69 18.52
CA SER A 101 -19.25 5.35 19.10
C SER A 101 -20.64 4.77 18.84
N ARG A 102 -20.67 3.49 18.45
CA ARG A 102 -21.91 2.74 18.27
C ARG A 102 -22.21 1.91 19.52
N GLU A 103 -21.23 1.11 19.92
CA GLU A 103 -21.23 0.27 21.11
C GLU A 103 -19.84 0.31 21.77
N ALA A 104 -19.67 -0.39 22.89
CA ALA A 104 -18.38 -0.43 23.58
C ALA A 104 -17.27 -0.98 22.66
N GLY A 105 -16.27 -0.14 22.37
CA GLY A 105 -15.12 -0.50 21.54
C GLY A 105 -15.43 -0.56 20.04
N THR A 106 -16.60 -0.11 19.57
CA THR A 106 -16.93 -0.01 18.14
C THR A 106 -17.31 1.42 17.75
N PHE A 107 -16.86 1.81 16.56
CA PHE A 107 -16.98 3.17 16.06
C PHE A 107 -17.42 3.16 14.59
N GLU A 108 -18.22 4.14 14.23
CA GLU A 108 -18.60 4.41 12.85
C GLU A 108 -18.26 5.86 12.51
N GLY A 109 -17.78 6.09 11.29
CA GLY A 109 -17.48 7.43 10.81
C GLY A 109 -18.00 7.67 9.40
N ALA A 110 -18.34 8.92 9.11
CA ALA A 110 -18.80 9.32 7.79
C ALA A 110 -18.25 10.69 7.40
N GLY A 111 -18.03 10.89 6.12
CA GLY A 111 -17.62 12.15 5.51
C GLY A 111 -17.86 12.12 4.01
N GLU A 112 -17.75 13.27 3.36
CA GLU A 112 -18.05 13.42 1.93
C GLU A 112 -17.01 14.34 1.28
N TYR A 113 -16.71 14.09 0.01
CA TYR A 113 -15.93 15.00 -0.83
C TYR A 113 -16.49 15.01 -2.25
N GLU A 114 -16.23 16.10 -2.98
CA GLU A 114 -16.57 16.20 -4.39
C GLU A 114 -15.42 15.74 -5.26
N GLU A 115 -15.71 14.82 -6.18
CA GLU A 115 -14.79 14.35 -7.21
C GLU A 115 -15.19 14.95 -8.57
N GLU A 116 -14.36 15.82 -9.13
CA GLU A 116 -14.53 16.29 -10.50
C GLU A 116 -14.00 15.23 -11.49
N SER A 117 -14.88 14.68 -12.32
CA SER A 117 -14.48 13.81 -13.44
C SER A 117 -14.68 14.51 -14.79
N ARG A 118 -13.75 14.29 -15.72
CA ARG A 118 -13.90 14.72 -17.12
C ARG A 118 -14.59 13.60 -17.89
N GLY A 119 -15.86 13.79 -18.22
CA GLY A 119 -16.60 12.86 -19.08
C GLY A 119 -16.08 12.89 -20.51
N LEU A 120 -15.62 11.74 -21.03
CA LEU A 120 -15.44 11.52 -22.46
C LEU A 120 -16.79 11.18 -23.08
N THR A 121 -17.58 12.19 -23.42
CA THR A 121 -18.82 12.00 -24.17
C THR A 121 -18.54 11.96 -25.66
N GLY A 122 -18.54 10.74 -26.24
CA GLY A 122 -18.80 10.48 -27.66
C GLY A 122 -17.72 10.87 -28.68
N LEU A 123 -17.76 10.20 -29.83
CA LEU A 123 -16.95 10.48 -31.02
C LEU A 123 -17.25 11.91 -31.53
N GLY A 124 -16.54 12.90 -31.00
CA GLY A 124 -16.75 14.32 -31.29
C GLY A 124 -16.25 15.21 -30.17
N GLY A 125 -15.07 14.88 -29.61
CA GLY A 125 -14.49 15.60 -28.48
C GLY A 125 -14.10 17.02 -28.86
N LEU A 126 -14.69 18.01 -28.19
CA LEU A 126 -14.13 19.35 -28.01
C LEU A 126 -14.74 20.12 -26.82
N PHE A 127 -15.82 19.62 -26.19
CA PHE A 127 -16.39 20.22 -24.98
C PHE A 127 -16.73 19.13 -23.95
N GLY A 128 -15.76 18.75 -23.12
CA GLY A 128 -16.01 17.85 -22.00
C GLY A 128 -16.75 18.59 -20.89
N THR A 129 -18.01 18.22 -20.63
CA THR A 129 -18.77 18.74 -19.49
C THR A 129 -18.12 18.25 -18.20
N LYS A 130 -17.80 19.18 -17.29
CA LYS A 130 -17.37 18.84 -15.93
C LYS A 130 -18.54 18.20 -15.20
N ILE A 131 -18.35 16.99 -14.70
CA ILE A 131 -19.32 16.32 -13.84
C ILE A 131 -18.70 16.27 -12.44
N SER A 132 -19.27 17.01 -11.49
CA SER A 132 -18.97 16.85 -10.07
C SER A 132 -19.79 15.68 -9.52
N LYS A 133 -19.14 14.80 -8.78
CA LYS A 133 -19.76 13.63 -8.15
C LYS A 133 -19.47 13.68 -6.66
N VAL A 134 -20.51 13.62 -5.83
CA VAL A 134 -20.33 13.51 -4.37
C VAL A 134 -19.95 12.07 -4.04
N VAL A 135 -18.83 11.91 -3.35
CA VAL A 135 -18.35 10.63 -2.84
C VAL A 135 -18.46 10.62 -1.33
N ARG A 136 -19.30 9.72 -0.82
CA ARG A 136 -19.48 9.45 0.59
C ARG A 136 -18.54 8.36 1.06
N VAL A 137 -17.74 8.69 2.05
CA VAL A 137 -16.81 7.79 2.73
C VAL A 137 -17.44 7.36 4.04
N THR A 138 -17.52 6.06 4.28
CA THR A 138 -17.94 5.49 5.57
C THR A 138 -16.86 4.57 6.10
N VAL A 139 -16.69 4.56 7.42
CA VAL A 139 -15.75 3.69 8.12
C VAL A 139 -16.45 2.98 9.26
N ARG A 140 -16.08 1.72 9.48
CA ARG A 140 -16.48 0.94 10.66
C ARG A 140 -15.22 0.41 11.30
N LEU A 141 -15.06 0.66 12.60
CA LEU A 141 -13.84 0.36 13.33
C LEU A 141 -14.17 -0.38 14.63
N ARG A 142 -13.30 -1.31 15.00
CA ARG A 142 -13.26 -1.97 16.30
C ARG A 142 -11.92 -1.66 16.95
N GLN A 143 -11.95 -1.26 18.20
CA GLN A 143 -10.77 -0.88 18.97
C GLN A 143 -10.14 -2.08 19.67
N LEU A 144 -8.81 -2.14 19.60
CA LEU A 144 -7.93 -3.09 20.27
C LEU A 144 -6.80 -2.25 20.89
N GLY A 145 -6.87 -1.94 22.19
CA GLY A 145 -5.95 -0.98 22.82
C GLY A 145 -5.98 0.38 22.11
N ASN A 146 -4.83 0.82 21.59
CA ASN A 146 -4.67 2.02 20.78
C ASN A 146 -4.62 1.75 19.26
N ALA A 147 -5.01 0.54 18.84
CA ALA A 147 -5.17 0.15 17.45
C ALA A 147 -6.64 -0.05 17.09
N PHE A 148 -6.93 -0.02 15.79
CA PHE A 148 -8.26 -0.25 15.23
C PHE A 148 -8.17 -1.18 14.03
N GLU A 149 -9.13 -2.10 13.95
CA GLU A 149 -9.38 -2.94 12.79
C GLU A 149 -10.77 -2.64 12.24
N GLY A 150 -10.94 -2.69 10.92
CA GLY A 150 -12.22 -2.30 10.35
C GLY A 150 -12.28 -2.27 8.84
N THR A 151 -13.25 -1.52 8.32
CA THR A 151 -13.45 -1.34 6.88
C THR A 151 -13.68 0.12 6.55
N ILE A 152 -13.25 0.51 5.34
CA ILE A 152 -13.58 1.78 4.70
C ILE A 152 -14.32 1.51 3.39
N THR A 153 -15.44 2.18 3.21
CA THR A 153 -16.31 2.07 2.03
C THR A 153 -16.44 3.44 1.39
N LYS A 154 -16.37 3.48 0.06
CA LYS A 154 -16.59 4.70 -0.72
C LYS A 154 -17.79 4.48 -1.62
N ASN A 155 -18.81 5.29 -1.41
CA ASN A 155 -20.05 5.26 -2.16
C ASN A 155 -20.18 6.57 -2.90
N SER A 156 -20.21 6.49 -4.21
CA SER A 156 -20.41 7.68 -5.01
C SER A 156 -21.88 7.86 -5.32
N GLU A 157 -22.46 8.97 -4.91
CA GLU A 157 -23.82 9.35 -5.26
C GLU A 157 -23.83 9.93 -6.67
N SER A 158 -23.69 9.06 -7.68
CA SER A 158 -24.13 9.39 -9.04
C SER A 158 -25.49 8.78 -9.28
N GLY A 159 -26.49 9.64 -9.49
CA GLY A 159 -27.73 9.27 -10.16
C GLY A 159 -27.42 8.43 -11.40
N GLY A 160 -28.25 7.41 -11.64
CA GLY A 160 -27.99 6.29 -12.55
C GLY A 160 -27.26 6.66 -13.83
N SER A 161 -25.97 6.32 -13.87
CA SER A 161 -25.22 6.18 -15.11
C SER A 161 -25.32 4.72 -15.54
N VAL A 162 -26.18 4.45 -16.51
CA VAL A 162 -26.17 3.18 -17.25
C VAL A 162 -24.90 3.20 -18.08
N THR A 163 -23.89 2.41 -17.69
CA THR A 163 -22.81 2.06 -18.61
C THR A 163 -23.39 1.21 -19.74
N VAL A 164 -22.87 1.33 -20.96
CA VAL A 164 -23.34 0.60 -22.17
C VAL A 164 -23.30 -0.94 -22.00
N LEU A 165 -22.68 -1.43 -20.92
CA LEU A 165 -22.62 -2.85 -20.54
C LEU A 165 -23.60 -3.26 -19.42
N GLY A 166 -24.54 -2.40 -19.00
CA GLY A 166 -25.65 -2.79 -18.12
C GLY A 166 -25.27 -3.29 -16.72
N ILE A 167 -24.03 -3.08 -16.29
CA ILE A 167 -23.60 -3.45 -14.93
C ILE A 167 -24.03 -2.32 -14.01
N LEU A 168 -25.01 -2.64 -13.14
CA LEU A 168 -25.43 -1.86 -11.98
C LEU A 168 -24.19 -1.31 -11.23
N ALA A 169 -24.33 -0.11 -10.66
CA ALA A 169 -23.32 0.64 -9.92
C ALA A 169 -22.16 -0.21 -9.37
N ALA A 170 -20.92 0.21 -9.68
CA ALA A 170 -19.69 -0.45 -9.24
C ALA A 170 -19.83 -0.94 -7.79
N PRO A 171 -19.46 -2.20 -7.49
CA PRO A 171 -19.70 -2.79 -6.18
C PRO A 171 -19.10 -1.90 -5.10
N GLN A 172 -19.89 -1.67 -4.03
CA GLN A 172 -19.41 -1.04 -2.80
C GLN A 172 -18.20 -1.83 -2.31
N GLN A 173 -17.00 -1.37 -2.64
CA GLN A 173 -15.80 -2.11 -2.31
C GLN A 173 -15.45 -1.77 -0.86
N GLU A 174 -15.91 -2.62 0.05
CA GLU A 174 -15.44 -2.59 1.43
C GLU A 174 -13.95 -2.97 1.44
N ARG A 175 -13.11 -2.05 1.87
CA ARG A 175 -11.66 -2.27 1.94
C ARG A 175 -11.25 -2.41 3.39
N PRO A 176 -10.52 -3.47 3.78
CA PRO A 176 -10.02 -3.60 5.15
C PRO A 176 -9.12 -2.42 5.51
N LEU A 177 -9.24 -1.96 6.74
CA LEU A 177 -8.52 -0.81 7.27
C LEU A 177 -7.97 -1.20 8.64
N VAL A 178 -6.68 -0.94 8.83
CA VAL A 178 -6.03 -1.00 10.14
C VAL A 178 -5.46 0.37 10.47
N LEU A 179 -5.65 0.83 11.70
CA LEU A 179 -5.13 2.10 12.20
C LEU A 179 -4.49 1.88 13.56
N TYR A 180 -3.58 2.77 13.96
CA TYR A 180 -3.10 2.89 15.33
C TYR A 180 -2.78 4.36 15.63
N PHE A 181 -2.88 4.73 16.91
CA PHE A 181 -2.43 6.04 17.37
C PHE A 181 -0.91 6.12 17.34
N ASP A 182 -0.37 7.07 16.59
CA ASP A 182 1.03 7.51 16.70
C ASP A 182 1.16 8.48 17.89
N ASP A 183 0.13 9.31 18.08
CA ASP A 183 -0.13 10.16 19.25
C ASP A 183 -1.65 10.39 19.42
N GLU A 184 -2.10 11.16 20.41
CA GLU A 184 -3.54 11.41 20.69
C GLU A 184 -4.29 12.12 19.54
N THR A 185 -3.56 12.81 18.67
CA THR A 185 -4.08 13.64 17.58
C THR A 185 -3.86 13.01 16.21
N ARG A 186 -3.08 11.92 16.11
CA ARG A 186 -2.67 11.35 14.83
C ARG A 186 -2.83 9.84 14.80
N LEU A 187 -3.56 9.39 13.78
CA LEU A 187 -3.67 7.97 13.45
C LEU A 187 -2.85 7.67 12.20
N LEU A 188 -2.10 6.58 12.25
CA LEU A 188 -1.40 6.00 11.11
C LEU A 188 -2.03 4.65 10.80
N GLY A 189 -2.05 4.27 9.54
CA GLY A 189 -2.67 3.00 9.18
C GLY A 189 -2.49 2.58 7.75
N ARG A 190 -3.19 1.53 7.37
CA ARG A 190 -3.20 0.97 6.03
C ARG A 190 -4.58 0.57 5.58
N VAL A 191 -4.93 0.96 4.36
CA VAL A 191 -6.08 0.40 3.64
C VAL A 191 -5.58 -0.75 2.78
N HIS A 192 -6.13 -1.94 2.99
CA HIS A 192 -5.82 -3.12 2.20
C HIS A 192 -6.56 -3.03 0.85
N ASN A 193 -5.81 -2.74 -0.21
CA ASN A 193 -6.19 -2.97 -1.60
C ASN A 193 -5.29 -4.09 -2.18
N TYR A 194 -5.23 -4.28 -3.50
CA TYR A 194 -4.24 -5.17 -4.13
C TYR A 194 -2.78 -4.86 -3.69
N HIS A 195 -2.53 -3.67 -3.11
CA HIS A 195 -1.22 -3.16 -2.72
C HIS A 195 -1.01 -2.59 -1.30
N TYR A 196 -1.91 -2.47 -0.33
CA TYR A 196 -1.73 -1.60 0.85
C TYR A 196 -1.41 -0.13 0.52
N GLU A 197 -2.29 0.75 0.96
CA GLU A 197 -2.11 2.20 0.90
C GLU A 197 -1.91 2.73 2.33
N ASP A 198 -0.78 3.38 2.60
CA ASP A 198 -0.53 4.02 3.90
C ASP A 198 -1.46 5.23 4.04
N VAL A 199 -2.16 5.33 5.17
CA VAL A 199 -3.07 6.44 5.49
C VAL A 199 -2.63 7.15 6.76
N THR A 200 -2.86 8.46 6.79
CA THR A 200 -2.66 9.30 7.98
C THR A 200 -3.94 10.09 8.21
N TRP A 201 -4.49 10.01 9.42
CA TRP A 201 -5.61 10.84 9.83
C TRP A 201 -5.17 11.77 10.96
N THR A 202 -5.62 13.01 10.91
CA THR A 202 -5.29 14.04 11.90
C THR A 202 -6.56 14.55 12.56
N ARG A 203 -6.57 14.62 13.89
CA ARG A 203 -7.73 15.08 14.65
C ARG A 203 -7.92 16.58 14.43
N LEU A 204 -9.13 16.96 14.03
CA LEU A 204 -9.56 18.35 13.91
C LEU A 204 -10.27 18.84 15.17
N ALA A 205 -11.12 17.98 15.76
CA ALA A 205 -11.83 18.28 16.99
C ALA A 205 -12.13 16.98 17.76
N SER A 206 -11.95 17.01 19.08
CA SER A 206 -12.39 15.93 19.96
C SER A 206 -13.87 16.09 20.31
N MET A 207 -14.61 14.99 20.40
CA MET A 207 -15.89 15.00 21.11
C MET A 207 -15.64 14.63 22.57
N GLU A 208 -16.25 15.37 23.50
CA GLU A 208 -16.22 14.99 24.90
C GLU A 208 -16.91 13.63 25.09
N PRO A 209 -16.42 12.78 26.02
CA PRO A 209 -17.11 11.57 26.38
C PRO A 209 -18.51 11.92 26.88
N GLN A 210 -19.56 11.44 26.21
CA GLN A 210 -20.89 11.49 26.79
C GLN A 210 -20.84 10.75 28.13
N ALA A 211 -21.04 11.48 29.22
CA ALA A 211 -21.12 10.92 30.55
C ALA A 211 -22.18 9.80 30.54
N LYS A 212 -21.84 8.65 31.11
CA LYS A 212 -22.80 7.58 31.39
C LYS A 212 -24.02 8.23 32.04
N VAL A 213 -25.17 8.19 31.37
CA VAL A 213 -26.45 8.35 32.03
C VAL A 213 -26.52 7.19 33.01
N LEU A 214 -26.25 7.47 34.28
CA LEU A 214 -26.58 6.59 35.39
C LEU A 214 -28.07 6.28 35.23
N SER A 215 -28.39 5.06 34.79
CA SER A 215 -29.74 4.54 34.86
C SER A 215 -30.13 4.53 36.34
N SER A 216 -30.92 5.53 36.71
CA SER A 216 -31.60 5.59 37.99
C SER A 216 -32.71 4.54 38.04
N GLN A 217 -32.67 3.76 39.11
CA GLN A 217 -33.71 2.87 39.69
C GLN A 217 -33.87 1.49 39.09
#